data_AF-A0A2D8TCG1-F1
#
_entry.id   AF-A0A2D8TCG1-F1
#
_cell.length_a   1.000
_cell.length_b   1.000
_cell.length_c   1.000
_cell.angle_alpha   90.00
_cell.angle_beta   90.00
_cell.angle_gamma   90.00
#
_symmetry.space_group_name_H-M   'P 1'
#
loop_
_entity.id
_entity.type
_entity.pdbx_description
1 polymer ?
#
loop_
_entity_poly.entity_id
_entity_poly.type
_entity_poly.pdbx_seq_one_letter_code
_entity_poly.pdbx_strand_id
1 'polypeptide(L)'
;MRRATDMSFQFQRCANPEIGEFAYEMPPMPYGVSYSLQTLISAYTSAVISGPDQAADECFEAIANFEAKDIPDTIAKLLIRIHYDHSGLDDDRLVLCSTAERHTAILVMEPLLTDLYRQMPATWADQLRVCRSALLAEREYDQRFWRPAYDAHNAGGPKLPDAIEAEMERLQHIRCDAEDLLIAMPAPSLTEFAIKYLIAFSCGRDLNGWHDHLCDEARRLVGIDMPKDADELTALLANLDWSVAA
;
A
#
# COMPACT_ATOMS: atom_id res chain seq x y z
N MET A 1 10.39 -27.27 -11.37
CA MET A 1 9.54 -26.08 -11.63
C MET A 1 8.12 -26.39 -11.17
N ARG A 2 7.76 -26.05 -9.92
CA ARG A 2 6.34 -26.04 -9.52
C ARG A 2 5.72 -24.81 -10.17
N ARG A 3 4.65 -24.99 -10.95
CA ARG A 3 3.83 -23.87 -11.43
C ARG A 3 3.41 -23.07 -10.20
N ALA A 4 3.58 -21.74 -10.23
CA ALA A 4 2.90 -20.87 -9.29
C ALA A 4 1.42 -21.25 -9.34
N THR A 5 0.88 -21.71 -8.22
CA THR A 5 -0.56 -21.88 -8.05
C THR A 5 -1.18 -20.53 -8.33
N ASP A 6 -1.88 -20.43 -9.46
CA ASP A 6 -2.59 -19.23 -9.89
C ASP A 6 -3.62 -18.92 -8.81
N MET A 7 -3.32 -17.94 -7.95
CA MET A 7 -4.23 -17.53 -6.89
C MET A 7 -5.30 -16.66 -7.54
N SER A 8 -6.44 -17.25 -7.86
CA SER A 8 -7.62 -16.51 -8.28
C SER A 8 -8.17 -15.72 -7.11
N PHE A 9 -8.43 -14.43 -7.31
CA PHE A 9 -9.15 -13.62 -6.34
C PHE A 9 -10.61 -14.11 -6.24
N GLN A 10 -11.14 -14.21 -5.02
CA GLN A 10 -12.52 -14.58 -4.75
C GLN A 10 -13.05 -13.77 -3.56
N PHE A 11 -14.27 -13.27 -3.66
CA PHE A 11 -14.92 -12.61 -2.53
C PHE A 11 -15.28 -13.64 -1.46
N GLN A 12 -14.92 -13.32 -0.21
CA GLN A 12 -15.27 -14.17 0.94
C GLN A 12 -16.69 -13.85 1.38
N ARG A 13 -17.48 -14.87 1.66
CA ARG A 13 -18.84 -14.69 2.22
C ARG A 13 -18.71 -14.13 3.64
N CYS A 14 -19.55 -13.14 3.96
CA CYS A 14 -19.59 -12.64 5.32
C CYS A 14 -20.09 -13.73 6.27
N ALA A 15 -19.44 -13.87 7.43
CA ALA A 15 -19.81 -14.86 8.44
C ALA A 15 -21.11 -14.50 9.17
N ASN A 16 -21.48 -13.22 9.22
CA ASN A 16 -22.68 -12.74 9.90
C ASN A 16 -23.93 -12.94 9.02
N PRO A 17 -24.84 -13.88 9.37
CA PRO A 17 -26.02 -14.15 8.58
C PRO A 17 -27.07 -13.03 8.64
N GLU A 18 -26.99 -12.12 9.60
CA GLU A 18 -27.97 -11.03 9.80
C GLU A 18 -27.87 -9.95 8.71
N ILE A 19 -26.71 -9.83 8.06
CA ILE A 19 -26.47 -8.86 6.99
C ILE A 19 -27.25 -9.22 5.72
N GLY A 20 -27.33 -10.52 5.41
CA GLY A 20 -28.08 -11.03 4.28
C GLY A 20 -27.45 -12.23 3.60
N GLU A 21 -28.26 -12.96 2.84
CA GLU A 21 -27.86 -14.16 2.11
C GLU A 21 -26.75 -13.89 1.08
N PHE A 22 -26.69 -12.67 0.51
CA PHE A 22 -25.70 -12.25 -0.49
C PHE A 22 -24.78 -11.14 0.04
N ALA A 23 -24.23 -11.37 1.23
CA ALA A 23 -23.21 -10.53 1.85
C ALA A 23 -21.79 -11.11 1.65
N TYR A 24 -20.85 -10.25 1.32
CA TYR A 24 -19.43 -10.59 1.18
C TYR A 24 -18.58 -9.63 2.01
N GLU A 25 -17.46 -10.13 2.51
CA GLU A 25 -16.46 -9.29 3.16
C GLU A 25 -15.82 -8.36 2.13
N MET A 26 -15.61 -7.11 2.55
CA MET A 26 -14.79 -6.19 1.79
C MET A 26 -13.34 -6.67 1.82
N PRO A 27 -12.68 -6.90 0.67
CA PRO A 27 -11.28 -7.27 0.63
C PRO A 27 -10.40 -6.20 1.29
N PRO A 28 -9.26 -6.57 1.89
CA PRO A 28 -8.31 -5.57 2.38
C PRO A 28 -7.84 -4.70 1.22
N MET A 29 -7.60 -3.42 1.51
CA MET A 29 -6.99 -2.52 0.53
C MET A 29 -5.59 -3.04 0.16
N PRO A 30 -5.19 -2.94 -1.12
CA PRO A 30 -3.85 -3.34 -1.54
C PRO A 30 -2.78 -2.51 -0.83
N TYR A 31 -1.61 -3.09 -0.63
CA TYR A 31 -0.44 -2.30 -0.19
C TYR A 31 -0.03 -1.32 -1.28
N GLY A 32 0.44 -0.14 -0.88
CA GLY A 32 0.95 0.88 -1.79
C GLY A 32 -0.11 1.84 -2.33
N VAL A 33 -1.35 1.81 -1.83
CA VAL A 33 -2.31 2.88 -2.11
C VAL A 33 -1.71 4.23 -1.71
N SER A 34 -1.76 5.20 -2.62
CA SER A 34 -1.18 6.51 -2.39
C SER A 34 -1.82 7.21 -1.18
N TYR A 35 -1.03 7.96 -0.42
CA TYR A 35 -1.50 8.65 0.79
C TYR A 35 -2.74 9.54 0.54
N SER A 36 -2.75 10.25 -0.59
CA SER A 36 -3.89 11.10 -0.98
C SER A 36 -5.16 10.28 -1.20
N LEU A 37 -5.08 9.15 -1.91
CA LEU A 37 -6.23 8.28 -2.09
C LEU A 37 -6.65 7.61 -0.79
N GLN A 38 -5.70 7.16 0.04
CA GLN A 38 -5.98 6.57 1.34
C GLN A 38 -6.72 7.55 2.27
N THR A 39 -6.37 8.84 2.20
CA THR A 39 -7.07 9.91 2.94
C THR A 39 -8.54 10.01 2.49
N LEU A 40 -8.79 9.99 1.17
CA LEU A 40 -10.15 10.02 0.62
C LEU A 40 -10.94 8.75 0.99
N ILE A 41 -10.31 7.58 0.94
CA ILE A 41 -10.92 6.30 1.34
C ILE A 41 -11.28 6.30 2.82
N SER A 42 -10.42 6.87 3.67
CA SER A 42 -10.67 7.00 5.11
C SER A 42 -11.84 7.95 5.39
N ALA A 43 -11.93 9.06 4.66
CA ALA A 43 -13.06 9.98 4.73
C ALA A 43 -14.37 9.30 4.28
N TYR A 44 -14.34 8.57 3.16
CA TYR A 44 -15.46 7.77 2.68
C TYR A 44 -15.92 6.75 3.71
N THR A 45 -14.99 5.97 4.27
CA THR A 45 -15.29 4.95 5.29
C THR A 45 -15.94 5.59 6.52
N SER A 46 -15.40 6.72 6.99
CA SER A 46 -15.97 7.47 8.12
C SER A 46 -17.37 8.01 7.81
N ALA A 47 -17.60 8.49 6.57
CA ALA A 47 -18.89 8.98 6.13
C ALA A 47 -19.94 7.85 6.03
N VAL A 48 -19.55 6.65 5.62
CA VAL A 48 -20.44 5.48 5.60
C VAL A 48 -20.79 5.03 7.02
N ILE A 49 -19.82 4.96 7.93
CA ILE A 49 -20.03 4.44 9.29
C ILE A 49 -20.81 5.42 10.18
N SER A 50 -20.49 6.72 10.10
CA SER A 50 -20.98 7.71 11.07
C SER A 50 -21.54 8.99 10.44
N GLY A 51 -21.53 9.11 9.12
CA GLY A 51 -22.02 10.28 8.42
C GLY A 51 -23.55 10.34 8.36
N PRO A 52 -24.13 11.54 8.13
CA PRO A 52 -25.53 11.64 7.74
C PRO A 52 -25.77 10.95 6.38
N ASP A 53 -27.01 10.61 6.09
CA ASP A 53 -27.41 10.08 4.77
C ASP A 53 -26.82 10.97 3.65
N GLN A 54 -26.25 10.34 2.62
CA GLN A 54 -25.59 10.96 1.46
C GLN A 54 -24.20 11.58 1.71
N ALA A 55 -23.67 11.62 2.94
CA ALA A 55 -22.30 12.11 3.17
C ALA A 55 -21.23 11.30 2.41
N ALA A 56 -21.53 10.02 2.15
CA ALA A 56 -20.67 9.14 1.38
C ALA A 56 -20.61 9.50 -0.12
N ASP A 57 -21.60 10.20 -0.67
CA ASP A 57 -21.70 10.50 -2.11
C ASP A 57 -20.61 11.50 -2.52
N GLU A 58 -20.43 12.58 -1.75
CA GLU A 58 -19.37 13.56 -2.00
C GLU A 58 -17.97 12.93 -1.86
N CYS A 59 -17.78 12.08 -0.85
CA CYS A 59 -16.53 11.35 -0.65
C CYS A 59 -16.26 10.37 -1.80
N PHE A 60 -17.31 9.67 -2.26
CA PHE A 60 -17.21 8.75 -3.38
C PHE A 60 -16.88 9.48 -4.68
N GLU A 61 -17.51 10.62 -4.98
CA GLU A 61 -17.20 11.44 -6.15
C GLU A 61 -15.74 11.91 -6.14
N ALA A 62 -15.22 12.30 -4.98
CA ALA A 62 -13.79 12.65 -4.85
C ALA A 62 -12.88 11.46 -5.19
N ILE A 63 -13.22 10.25 -4.74
CA ILE A 63 -12.48 9.01 -5.07
C ILE A 63 -12.62 8.67 -6.56
N ALA A 64 -13.82 8.77 -7.12
CA ALA A 64 -14.09 8.46 -8.52
C ALA A 64 -13.27 9.35 -9.46
N ASN A 65 -13.16 10.64 -9.13
CA ASN A 65 -12.41 11.64 -9.90
C ASN A 65 -10.90 11.65 -9.61
N PHE A 66 -10.42 10.92 -8.59
CA PHE A 66 -9.00 10.81 -8.29
C PHE A 66 -8.23 10.14 -9.44
N GLU A 67 -7.16 10.75 -9.93
CA GLU A 67 -6.30 10.16 -10.96
C GLU A 67 -5.40 9.09 -10.33
N ALA A 68 -5.72 7.81 -10.57
CA ALA A 68 -4.94 6.69 -10.05
C ALA A 68 -3.51 6.73 -10.60
N LYS A 69 -2.52 6.66 -9.71
CA LYS A 69 -1.11 6.72 -10.11
C LYS A 69 -0.58 5.36 -10.54
N ASP A 70 -1.12 4.30 -9.97
CA ASP A 70 -0.62 2.94 -10.14
C ASP A 70 -1.73 1.88 -10.00
N ILE A 71 -1.30 0.61 -9.99
CA ILE A 71 -2.20 -0.55 -9.84
C ILE A 71 -2.85 -0.61 -8.45
N PRO A 72 -2.13 -0.42 -7.32
CA PRO A 72 -2.77 -0.28 -6.00
C PRO A 72 -3.91 0.74 -5.95
N ASP A 73 -3.69 1.95 -6.45
CA ASP A 73 -4.73 2.99 -6.51
C ASP A 73 -5.93 2.53 -7.35
N THR A 74 -5.66 1.90 -8.50
CA THR A 74 -6.70 1.39 -9.40
C THR A 74 -7.57 0.32 -8.72
N ILE A 75 -6.95 -0.64 -8.03
CA ILE A 75 -7.65 -1.68 -7.29
C ILE A 75 -8.46 -1.06 -6.14
N ALA A 76 -7.86 -0.15 -5.36
CA ALA A 76 -8.55 0.50 -4.24
C ALA A 76 -9.78 1.28 -4.71
N LYS A 77 -9.67 2.05 -5.79
CA LYS A 77 -10.82 2.73 -6.42
C LYS A 77 -11.90 1.75 -6.86
N LEU A 78 -11.51 0.64 -7.50
CA LEU A 78 -12.46 -0.38 -7.94
C LEU A 78 -13.20 -1.02 -6.76
N LEU A 79 -12.49 -1.34 -5.69
CA LEU A 79 -13.09 -1.87 -4.46
C LEU A 79 -14.11 -0.88 -3.88
N ILE A 80 -13.75 0.39 -3.74
CA ILE A 80 -14.68 1.42 -3.23
C ILE A 80 -15.87 1.62 -4.16
N ARG A 81 -15.68 1.55 -5.48
CA ARG A 81 -16.79 1.59 -6.44
C ARG A 81 -17.76 0.43 -6.23
N ILE A 82 -17.25 -0.79 -6.07
CA ILE A 82 -18.08 -1.98 -5.82
C ILE A 82 -18.84 -1.80 -4.49
N HIS A 83 -18.17 -1.33 -3.45
CA HIS A 83 -18.82 -1.03 -2.17
C HIS A 83 -19.89 0.04 -2.32
N TYR A 84 -19.65 1.12 -3.04
CA TYR A 84 -20.65 2.16 -3.27
C TYR A 84 -21.90 1.62 -4.00
N ASP A 85 -21.72 0.76 -5.01
CA ASP A 85 -22.81 0.17 -5.77
C ASP A 85 -23.58 -0.95 -5.01
N HIS A 86 -22.95 -1.50 -3.97
CA HIS A 86 -23.40 -2.66 -3.17
C HIS A 86 -23.13 -2.45 -1.67
N SER A 87 -23.53 -1.30 -1.12
CA SER A 87 -23.08 -0.90 0.21
C SER A 87 -23.69 -1.73 1.34
N GLY A 88 -22.90 -1.94 2.38
CA GLY A 88 -23.33 -2.61 3.59
C GLY A 88 -22.38 -2.35 4.74
N LEU A 89 -22.86 -2.59 5.95
CA LEU A 89 -22.10 -2.47 7.18
C LEU A 89 -22.30 -3.70 8.05
N ASP A 90 -21.22 -4.18 8.65
CA ASP A 90 -21.18 -5.14 9.74
C ASP A 90 -20.49 -4.47 10.93
N ASP A 91 -21.27 -4.02 11.91
CA ASP A 91 -20.81 -3.06 12.92
C ASP A 91 -20.15 -1.83 12.25
N ASP A 92 -18.86 -1.60 12.49
CA ASP A 92 -18.07 -0.52 11.90
C ASP A 92 -17.23 -0.96 10.69
N ARG A 93 -17.54 -2.12 10.09
CA ARG A 93 -16.80 -2.68 8.95
C ARG A 93 -17.61 -2.59 7.67
N LEU A 94 -16.99 -2.08 6.61
CA LEU A 94 -17.56 -2.10 5.27
C LEU A 94 -17.73 -3.56 4.79
N VAL A 95 -18.90 -3.86 4.24
CA VAL A 95 -19.20 -5.15 3.60
C VAL A 95 -19.93 -4.92 2.28
N LEU A 96 -19.91 -5.91 1.40
CA LEU A 96 -20.63 -5.86 0.13
C LEU A 96 -21.96 -6.57 0.26
N CYS A 97 -23.07 -5.83 0.21
CA CYS A 97 -24.41 -6.37 0.32
C CYS A 97 -25.14 -6.30 -1.01
N SER A 98 -25.77 -7.40 -1.40
CA SER A 98 -26.51 -7.48 -2.65
C SER A 98 -27.81 -8.24 -2.50
N THR A 99 -28.67 -8.11 -3.51
CA THR A 99 -29.87 -8.96 -3.64
C THR A 99 -29.55 -10.19 -4.48
N ALA A 100 -30.46 -11.17 -4.50
CA ALA A 100 -30.32 -12.35 -5.34
C ALA A 100 -30.13 -12.00 -6.82
N GLU A 101 -30.79 -10.94 -7.30
CA GLU A 101 -30.71 -10.49 -8.71
C GLU A 101 -29.40 -9.76 -9.01
N ARG A 102 -28.77 -9.13 -8.02
CA ARG A 102 -27.62 -8.24 -8.21
C ARG A 102 -26.29 -8.84 -7.77
N HIS A 103 -26.26 -9.94 -7.02
CA HIS A 103 -25.00 -10.50 -6.50
C HIS A 103 -24.04 -10.97 -7.61
N THR A 104 -24.56 -11.35 -8.77
CA THR A 104 -23.75 -11.73 -9.93
C THR A 104 -22.89 -10.56 -10.43
N ALA A 105 -23.33 -9.31 -10.27
CA ALA A 105 -22.54 -8.13 -10.64
C ALA A 105 -21.26 -8.00 -9.80
N ILE A 106 -21.29 -8.39 -8.52
CA ILE A 106 -20.12 -8.46 -7.65
C ILE A 106 -19.16 -9.53 -8.16
N LEU A 107 -19.67 -10.75 -8.42
CA LEU A 107 -18.86 -11.89 -8.84
C LEU A 107 -18.20 -11.69 -10.21
N VAL A 108 -18.83 -10.92 -11.11
CA VAL A 108 -18.24 -10.56 -12.42
C VAL A 108 -16.97 -9.70 -12.26
N MET A 109 -16.74 -9.06 -11.11
CA MET A 109 -15.51 -8.31 -10.85
C MET A 109 -14.33 -9.21 -10.45
N GLU A 110 -14.55 -10.46 -10.05
CA GLU A 110 -13.47 -11.36 -9.58
C GLU A 110 -12.39 -11.62 -10.63
N PRO A 111 -12.68 -11.86 -11.93
CA PRO A 111 -11.65 -12.04 -12.94
C PRO A 111 -10.82 -10.77 -13.16
N LEU A 112 -11.46 -9.60 -13.15
CA LEU A 112 -10.75 -8.31 -13.28
C LEU A 112 -9.83 -8.07 -12.09
N LEU A 113 -10.34 -8.26 -10.87
CA LEU A 113 -9.53 -8.14 -9.65
C LEU A 113 -8.39 -9.17 -9.65
N THR A 114 -8.63 -10.41 -10.11
CA THR A 114 -7.58 -11.42 -10.27
C THR A 114 -6.46 -10.92 -11.18
N ASP A 115 -6.80 -10.37 -12.35
CA ASP A 115 -5.82 -9.88 -13.32
C ASP A 115 -5.07 -8.64 -12.81
N LEU A 116 -5.72 -7.76 -12.05
CA LEU A 116 -5.07 -6.61 -11.41
C LEU A 116 -4.13 -7.05 -10.27
N TYR A 117 -4.59 -7.92 -9.37
CA TYR A 117 -3.74 -8.44 -8.28
C TYR A 117 -2.56 -9.25 -8.79
N ARG A 118 -2.69 -9.95 -9.93
CA ARG A 118 -1.57 -10.68 -10.56
C ARG A 118 -0.45 -9.75 -11.05
N GLN A 119 -0.75 -8.47 -11.28
CA GLN A 119 0.26 -7.47 -11.64
C GLN A 119 1.01 -6.93 -10.42
N MET A 120 0.51 -7.18 -9.20
CA MET A 120 1.18 -6.81 -7.97
C MET A 120 2.19 -7.90 -7.54
N PRO A 121 3.26 -7.52 -6.82
CA PRO A 121 4.12 -8.49 -6.15
C PRO A 121 3.33 -9.30 -5.12
N ALA A 122 3.35 -10.63 -5.26
CA ALA A 122 2.63 -11.51 -4.35
C ALA A 122 3.28 -11.65 -2.97
N THR A 123 4.59 -11.37 -2.86
CA THR A 123 5.35 -11.52 -1.62
C THR A 123 6.31 -10.36 -1.39
N TRP A 124 6.63 -10.12 -0.11
CA TRP A 124 7.64 -9.13 0.27
C TRP A 124 9.00 -9.41 -0.41
N ALA A 125 9.38 -10.68 -0.53
CA ALA A 125 10.63 -11.08 -1.20
C ALA A 125 10.63 -10.77 -2.71
N ASP A 126 9.48 -10.89 -3.38
CA ASP A 126 9.34 -10.49 -4.77
C ASP A 126 9.46 -8.98 -4.92
N GLN A 127 8.82 -8.21 -4.04
CA GLN A 127 8.92 -6.75 -4.07
C GLN A 127 10.34 -6.26 -3.75
N LEU A 128 11.03 -6.89 -2.81
CA LEU A 128 12.44 -6.58 -2.54
C LEU A 128 13.30 -6.80 -3.79
N ARG A 129 13.00 -7.82 -4.61
CA ARG A 129 13.70 -8.07 -5.86
C ARG A 129 13.45 -6.97 -6.89
N VAL A 130 12.20 -6.49 -7.00
CA VAL A 130 11.85 -5.34 -7.84
C VAL A 130 12.60 -4.08 -7.39
N CYS A 131 12.54 -3.75 -6.10
CA CYS A 131 13.24 -2.61 -5.52
C CYS A 131 14.77 -2.66 -5.77
N ARG A 132 15.40 -3.82 -5.52
CA ARG A 132 16.84 -4.01 -5.82
C ARG A 132 17.16 -3.84 -7.30
N SER A 133 16.29 -4.29 -8.19
CA SER A 133 16.50 -4.17 -9.63
C SER A 133 16.40 -2.71 -10.08
N ALA A 134 15.44 -1.95 -9.55
CA ALA A 134 15.31 -0.52 -9.80
C ALA A 134 16.54 0.27 -9.28
N LEU A 135 16.98 -0.02 -8.05
CA LEU A 135 18.20 0.57 -7.47
C LEU A 135 19.45 0.31 -8.32
N LEU A 136 19.62 -0.92 -8.81
CA LEU A 136 20.75 -1.27 -9.67
C LEU A 136 20.69 -0.55 -11.00
N ALA A 137 19.52 -0.47 -11.63
CA ALA A 137 19.33 0.23 -12.89
C ALA A 137 19.63 1.73 -12.78
N GLU A 138 19.10 2.38 -11.75
CA GLU A 138 19.40 3.79 -11.45
C GLU A 138 20.89 4.00 -11.20
N ARG A 139 21.51 3.19 -10.34
CA ARG A 139 22.93 3.31 -10.00
C ARG A 139 23.83 3.09 -11.22
N GLU A 140 23.51 2.10 -12.05
CA GLU A 140 24.26 1.84 -13.27
C GLU A 140 24.17 3.03 -14.22
N TYR A 141 22.97 3.59 -14.41
CA TYR A 141 22.76 4.75 -15.26
C TYR A 141 23.47 6.00 -14.73
N ASP A 142 23.36 6.26 -13.43
CA ASP A 142 24.04 7.35 -12.73
C ASP A 142 25.55 7.29 -12.98
N GLN A 143 26.16 6.13 -12.72
CA GLN A 143 27.60 5.95 -12.84
C GLN A 143 28.12 6.05 -14.28
N ARG A 144 27.34 5.59 -15.26
CA ARG A 144 27.78 5.49 -16.66
C ARG A 144 27.48 6.74 -17.47
N PHE A 145 26.36 7.41 -17.20
CA PHE A 145 25.83 8.46 -18.07
C PHE A 145 25.60 9.76 -17.32
N TRP A 146 24.80 9.74 -16.26
CA TRP A 146 24.35 10.98 -15.60
C TRP A 146 25.49 11.68 -14.85
N ARG A 147 26.16 10.99 -13.91
CA ARG A 147 27.25 11.57 -13.10
C ARG A 147 28.39 12.12 -13.97
N PRO A 148 28.92 11.38 -14.95
CA PRO A 148 29.99 11.91 -15.79
C PRO A 148 29.58 13.16 -16.58
N ALA A 149 28.34 13.20 -17.10
CA ALA A 149 27.84 14.34 -17.84
C ALA A 149 27.57 15.54 -16.92
N TYR A 150 27.03 15.30 -15.73
CA TYR A 150 26.81 16.31 -14.69
C TYR A 150 28.13 16.93 -14.21
N ASP A 151 29.13 16.10 -13.92
CA ASP A 151 30.46 16.54 -13.49
C ASP A 151 31.16 17.35 -14.58
N ALA A 152 31.07 16.92 -15.84
CA ALA A 152 31.61 17.65 -16.98
C ALA A 152 30.94 19.02 -17.15
N HIS A 153 29.62 19.09 -16.98
CA HIS A 153 28.88 20.36 -17.00
C HIS A 153 29.34 21.31 -15.88
N ASN A 154 29.43 20.82 -14.65
CA ASN A 154 29.88 21.59 -13.49
C ASN A 154 31.34 22.09 -13.60
N ALA A 155 32.17 21.37 -14.34
CA ALA A 155 33.54 21.80 -14.66
C ALA A 155 33.61 22.88 -15.76
N GLY A 156 32.47 23.44 -16.20
CA GLY A 156 32.40 24.43 -17.28
C GLY A 156 32.29 23.83 -18.68
N GLY A 157 32.02 22.52 -18.78
CA GLY A 157 31.77 21.82 -20.03
C GLY A 157 30.39 22.11 -20.63
N PRO A 158 29.99 21.36 -21.67
CA PRO A 158 28.70 21.54 -22.31
C PRO A 158 27.53 21.32 -21.33
N LYS A 159 26.36 21.88 -21.65
CA LYS A 159 25.12 21.64 -20.90
C LYS A 159 24.83 20.14 -20.83
N LEU A 160 24.40 19.66 -19.66
CA LEU A 160 23.86 18.31 -19.49
C LEU A 160 22.71 18.07 -20.49
N PRO A 161 22.78 17.01 -21.33
CA PRO A 161 21.72 16.72 -22.29
C PRO A 161 20.39 16.42 -21.61
N ASP A 162 19.31 17.07 -22.06
CA ASP A 162 17.97 16.92 -21.46
C ASP A 162 17.48 15.47 -21.45
N ALA A 163 17.88 14.65 -22.44
CA ALA A 163 17.54 13.22 -22.48
C ALA A 163 18.22 12.39 -21.37
N ILE A 164 19.40 12.79 -20.91
CA ILE A 164 20.10 12.12 -19.79
C ILE A 164 19.43 12.47 -18.46
N GLU A 165 19.04 13.74 -18.30
CA GLU A 165 18.30 14.20 -17.12
C GLU A 165 16.95 13.49 -17.02
N ALA A 166 16.16 13.51 -18.10
CA ALA A 166 14.83 12.90 -18.12
C ALA A 166 14.85 11.39 -17.85
N GLU A 167 15.87 10.68 -18.33
CA GLU A 167 16.01 9.24 -18.06
C GLU A 167 16.41 8.99 -16.60
N MET A 168 17.28 9.82 -16.01
CA MET A 168 17.62 9.72 -14.59
C MET A 168 16.39 9.98 -13.71
N GLU A 169 15.60 11.01 -14.01
CA GLU A 169 14.33 11.29 -13.31
C GLU A 169 13.35 10.12 -13.41
N ARG A 170 13.20 9.54 -14.61
CA ARG A 170 12.35 8.35 -14.83
C ARG A 170 12.80 7.15 -13.98
N LEU A 171 14.10 6.87 -13.92
CA LEU A 171 14.65 5.78 -13.10
C LEU A 171 14.48 6.06 -11.59
N GLN A 172 14.64 7.32 -11.17
CA GLN A 172 14.38 7.72 -9.79
C GLN A 172 12.92 7.51 -9.39
N HIS A 173 11.96 7.86 -10.25
CA HIS A 173 10.54 7.58 -10.03
C HIS A 173 10.28 6.09 -9.88
N ILE A 174 10.79 5.26 -10.80
CA ILE A 174 10.64 3.79 -10.72
C ILE A 174 11.21 3.21 -9.42
N ARG A 175 12.38 3.70 -8.98
CA ARG A 175 12.95 3.31 -7.68
C ARG A 175 12.04 3.74 -6.54
N CYS A 176 11.61 5.00 -6.51
CA CYS A 176 10.74 5.51 -5.45
C CYS A 176 9.44 4.70 -5.35
N ASP A 177 8.76 4.43 -6.46
CA ASP A 177 7.53 3.62 -6.48
C ASP A 177 7.78 2.20 -5.93
N ALA A 178 8.92 1.60 -6.28
CA ALA A 178 9.29 0.28 -5.77
C ALA A 178 9.63 0.31 -4.26
N GLU A 179 10.26 1.37 -3.78
CA GLU A 179 10.56 1.59 -2.36
C GLU A 179 9.28 1.81 -1.56
N ASP A 180 8.38 2.70 -2.02
CA ASP A 180 7.12 3.02 -1.35
C ASP A 180 6.24 1.77 -1.20
N LEU A 181 6.11 0.96 -2.25
CA LEU A 181 5.37 -0.29 -2.16
C LEU A 181 6.04 -1.30 -1.20
N LEU A 182 7.37 -1.40 -1.21
CA LEU A 182 8.10 -2.27 -0.27
C LEU A 182 7.93 -1.82 1.18
N ILE A 183 7.89 -0.50 1.41
CA ILE A 183 7.68 0.11 2.72
C ILE A 183 6.22 -0.08 3.18
N ALA A 184 5.25 -0.03 2.27
CA ALA A 184 3.85 -0.29 2.58
C ALA A 184 3.58 -1.76 2.93
N MET A 185 4.30 -2.71 2.33
CA MET A 185 4.14 -4.14 2.59
C MET A 185 4.67 -4.53 3.98
N PRO A 186 3.91 -5.28 4.81
CA PRO A 186 4.38 -5.78 6.09
C PRO A 186 5.61 -6.67 5.94
N ALA A 187 6.65 -6.37 6.71
CA ALA A 187 7.85 -7.16 6.80
C ALA A 187 7.56 -8.49 7.53
N PRO A 188 8.07 -9.61 7.01
CA PRO A 188 7.87 -10.92 7.63
C PRO A 188 8.70 -11.12 8.92
N SER A 189 9.79 -10.36 9.11
CA SER A 189 10.61 -10.42 10.32
C SER A 189 11.32 -9.09 10.62
N LEU A 190 11.97 -8.99 11.77
CA LEU A 190 12.83 -7.86 12.14
C LEU A 190 13.98 -7.63 11.15
N THR A 191 14.47 -8.69 10.49
CA THR A 191 15.56 -8.56 9.49
C THR A 191 15.07 -7.84 8.24
N GLU A 192 13.91 -8.20 7.72
CA GLU A 192 13.28 -7.51 6.59
C GLU A 192 12.82 -6.10 6.97
N PHE A 193 12.37 -5.89 8.21
CA PHE A 193 12.06 -4.56 8.72
C PHE A 193 13.29 -3.65 8.73
N ALA A 194 14.46 -4.15 9.15
CA ALA A 194 15.69 -3.37 9.12
C ALA A 194 16.03 -2.86 7.71
N ILE A 195 15.71 -3.64 6.66
CA ILE A 195 15.87 -3.21 5.26
C ILE A 195 14.96 -2.01 4.96
N LYS A 196 13.68 -2.07 5.34
CA LYS A 196 12.73 -0.96 5.17
C LYS A 196 13.20 0.30 5.90
N TYR A 197 13.66 0.14 7.14
CA TYR A 197 14.18 1.25 7.94
C TYR A 197 15.40 1.91 7.27
N LEU A 198 16.34 1.10 6.76
CA LEU A 198 17.48 1.63 6.02
C LEU A 198 17.06 2.35 4.74
N ILE A 199 16.07 1.85 3.99
CA ILE A 199 15.54 2.57 2.82
C ILE A 199 14.92 3.91 3.24
N ALA A 200 14.11 3.90 4.29
CA ALA A 200 13.37 5.08 4.76
C ALA A 200 14.29 6.20 5.27
N PHE A 201 15.38 5.84 5.97
CA PHE A 201 16.24 6.80 6.68
C PHE A 201 17.66 6.92 6.13
N SER A 202 18.05 6.14 5.11
CA SER A 202 19.32 6.38 4.42
C SER A 202 19.22 7.59 3.49
N CYS A 203 20.37 8.24 3.26
CA CYS A 203 20.53 9.30 2.25
C CYS A 203 19.76 10.62 2.51
N GLY A 204 19.48 10.95 3.77
CA GLY A 204 18.90 12.26 4.13
C GLY A 204 17.47 12.48 3.61
N ARG A 205 16.78 11.38 3.26
CA ARG A 205 15.38 11.41 2.88
C ARG A 205 14.54 11.56 4.13
N ASP A 206 13.85 12.69 4.22
CA ASP A 206 12.96 13.00 5.32
C ASP A 206 11.60 12.32 5.09
N LEU A 207 11.56 11.00 5.21
CA LEU A 207 10.33 10.21 5.10
C LEU A 207 9.53 10.23 6.41
N ASN A 208 9.37 11.42 7.01
CA ASN A 208 8.54 11.64 8.20
C ASN A 208 7.12 11.09 8.04
N GLY A 209 6.60 11.04 6.80
CA GLY A 209 5.29 10.46 6.50
C GLY A 209 5.14 8.97 6.80
N TRP A 210 6.25 8.22 6.98
CA TRP A 210 6.23 6.79 7.27
C TRP A 210 6.57 6.47 8.74
N HIS A 211 6.90 7.46 9.56
CA HIS A 211 7.40 7.23 10.91
C HIS A 211 6.44 6.39 11.76
N ASP A 212 5.18 6.84 11.86
CA ASP A 212 4.17 6.16 12.68
C ASP A 212 3.93 4.72 12.19
N HIS A 213 3.84 4.52 10.87
CA HIS A 213 3.65 3.20 10.28
C HIS A 213 4.83 2.25 10.57
N LEU A 214 6.07 2.74 10.48
CA LEU A 214 7.25 1.94 10.81
C LEU A 214 7.34 1.63 12.31
N CYS A 215 6.92 2.56 13.17
CA CYS A 215 6.83 2.34 14.61
C CYS A 215 5.78 1.27 14.95
N ASP A 216 4.59 1.33 14.37
CA ASP A 216 3.54 0.32 14.57
C ASP A 216 3.97 -1.06 14.09
N GLU A 217 4.65 -1.12 12.95
CA GLU A 217 5.17 -2.38 12.43
C GLU A 217 6.29 -2.96 13.31
N ALA A 218 7.18 -2.11 13.83
CA ALA A 218 8.20 -2.54 14.78
C ALA A 218 7.56 -3.11 16.05
N ARG A 219 6.54 -2.43 16.61
CA ARG A 219 5.78 -2.92 17.78
C ARG A 219 5.17 -4.29 17.51
N ARG A 220 4.51 -4.46 16.35
CA ARG A 220 3.95 -5.74 15.91
C ARG A 220 5.00 -6.85 15.84
N LEU A 221 6.19 -6.55 15.29
CA LEU A 221 7.26 -7.55 15.12
C LEU A 221 7.94 -7.94 16.44
N VAL A 222 8.02 -7.02 17.39
CA VAL A 222 8.58 -7.28 18.74
C VAL A 222 7.52 -7.91 19.66
N GLY A 223 6.24 -7.83 19.31
CA GLY A 223 5.13 -8.34 20.13
C GLY A 223 4.75 -7.41 21.28
N ILE A 224 4.97 -6.11 21.12
CA ILE A 224 4.56 -5.08 22.08
C ILE A 224 3.09 -4.74 21.81
N ASP A 225 2.18 -5.26 22.64
CA ASP A 225 0.80 -4.77 22.67
C ASP A 225 0.77 -3.41 23.38
N MET A 226 0.39 -2.36 22.65
CA MET A 226 0.11 -1.05 23.23
C MET A 226 -1.36 -0.99 23.64
N PRO A 227 -1.70 -0.86 24.94
CA PRO A 227 -3.04 -0.44 25.33
C PRO A 227 -3.35 0.91 24.67
N LYS A 228 -4.55 1.07 24.10
CA LYS A 228 -4.97 2.29 23.39
C LYS A 228 -4.78 3.60 24.18
N ASP A 229 -4.69 3.50 25.52
CA ASP A 229 -4.61 4.63 26.44
C ASP A 229 -3.33 4.66 27.30
N ALA A 230 -2.37 3.76 27.07
CA ALA A 230 -1.12 3.75 27.83
C ALA A 230 -0.13 4.78 27.27
N ASP A 231 0.54 5.52 28.16
CA ASP A 231 1.67 6.33 27.71
C ASP A 231 2.79 5.42 27.17
N GLU A 232 3.50 5.91 26.15
CA GLU A 232 4.50 5.15 25.39
C GLU A 232 5.63 4.59 26.27
N LEU A 233 6.00 5.31 27.35
CA LEU A 233 7.01 4.87 28.30
C LEU A 233 6.50 3.71 29.16
N THR A 234 5.27 3.77 29.66
CA THR A 234 4.65 2.72 30.46
C THR A 234 4.53 1.41 29.68
N ALA A 235 4.13 1.49 28.41
CA ALA A 235 4.01 0.30 27.57
C ALA A 235 5.39 -0.28 27.16
N LEU A 236 6.39 0.57 26.88
CA LEU A 236 7.76 0.13 26.67
C LEU A 236 8.31 -0.58 27.92
N LEU A 237 8.17 0.02 29.10
CA LEU A 237 8.66 -0.56 30.35
C LEU A 237 7.98 -1.89 30.71
N ALA A 238 6.70 -2.05 30.39
CA ALA A 238 5.97 -3.30 30.61
C ALA A 238 6.43 -4.45 29.69
N ASN A 239 6.94 -4.13 28.50
CA ASN A 239 7.43 -5.11 27.51
C ASN A 239 8.95 -5.32 27.57
N LEU A 240 9.68 -4.45 28.26
CA LEU A 240 11.12 -4.56 28.53
C LEU A 240 11.39 -5.49 29.72
N ASP A 241 10.75 -6.67 29.78
CA ASP A 241 11.20 -7.72 30.68
C ASP A 241 12.44 -8.41 30.09
N TRP A 242 13.60 -7.78 30.28
CA TRP A 242 14.91 -8.27 29.82
C TRP A 242 15.36 -9.57 30.52
N SER A 243 14.54 -10.16 31.40
CA SER A 243 14.88 -11.38 32.13
C SER A 243 14.87 -12.66 31.26
N VAL A 244 14.36 -12.59 30.03
CA VAL A 244 14.30 -13.73 29.09
C VAL A 244 15.58 -13.89 28.23
N ALA A 245 16.55 -12.99 28.37
CA ALA A 245 17.82 -13.04 27.63
C ALA A 245 19.02 -13.59 28.42
N ALA A 246 18.78 -14.53 29.35
CA ALA A 246 19.82 -15.25 30.10
C ALA A 246 19.83 -16.76 29.80
#